data_AF-A0A1E3A0T6-F1
#
_entry.id   AF-A0A1E3A0T6-F1
#
_cell.length_a   1.000
_cell.length_b   1.000
_cell.length_c   1.000
_cell.angle_alpha   90.00
_cell.angle_beta   90.00
_cell.angle_gamma   90.00
#
_symmetry.space_group_name_H-M   'P 1'
#
loop_
_entity.id
_entity.type
_entity.pdbx_description
1 polymer ?
#
loop_
_entity_poly.entity_id
_entity_poly.type
_entity_poly.pdbx_seq_one_letter_code
_entity_poly.pdbx_strand_id
1 'polypeptide(L)'
;MDQYERYIDYINKNILPYIDYNRLQESYGTEDKSYAKMTLYTLHEAARQIYGPALFCHGGLDFALVPGVISSRENGNVCLALLGIDLMSSGEHCSTDFLTQYGVVSQGHVEDKGIQTFMKEKYGAYHYDYTLDIAGDIHVRPGDLPQEIKEILSTFEAHAAELTDRILQDENEADEDLEL
;
A
#
# COMPACT_ATOMS: atom_id res chain seq x y z
N MET A 1 -14.28 18.06 3.73
CA MET A 1 -13.49 16.89 3.34
C MET A 1 -12.66 16.50 4.54
N ASP A 2 -12.99 15.36 5.15
CA ASP A 2 -12.22 14.82 6.28
C ASP A 2 -10.86 14.27 5.79
N GLN A 3 -10.02 13.78 6.70
CA GLN A 3 -8.70 13.27 6.34
C GLN A 3 -8.77 12.03 5.44
N TYR A 4 -9.79 11.18 5.64
CA TYR A 4 -10.01 9.97 4.85
C TYR A 4 -10.28 10.30 3.38
N GLU A 5 -11.25 11.17 3.11
CA GLU A 5 -11.57 11.64 1.76
C GLU A 5 -10.36 12.35 1.13
N ARG A 6 -9.61 13.16 1.89
CA ARG A 6 -8.40 13.84 1.40
C ARG A 6 -7.32 12.87 0.95
N TYR A 7 -7.10 11.79 1.71
CA TYR A 7 -6.11 10.78 1.35
C TYR A 7 -6.50 10.04 0.08
N ILE A 8 -7.76 9.60 -0.02
CA ILE A 8 -8.28 8.94 -1.23
C ILE A 8 -8.15 9.85 -2.45
N ASP A 9 -8.57 11.11 -2.33
CA ASP A 9 -8.46 12.08 -3.41
C ASP A 9 -7.01 12.30 -3.83
N TYR A 10 -6.09 12.35 -2.87
CA TYR A 10 -4.67 12.56 -3.14
C TYR A 10 -4.06 11.37 -3.88
N ILE A 11 -4.25 10.14 -3.41
CA ILE A 11 -3.64 8.97 -4.05
C ILE A 11 -4.23 8.71 -5.44
N ASN A 12 -5.53 8.94 -5.63
CA ASN A 12 -6.18 8.80 -6.94
C ASN A 12 -5.68 9.81 -7.97
N LYS A 13 -5.29 11.02 -7.53
CA LYS A 13 -4.81 12.07 -8.44
C LYS A 13 -3.30 12.00 -8.68
N ASN A 14 -2.52 11.61 -7.66
CA ASN A 14 -1.08 11.84 -7.65
C ASN A 14 -0.22 10.57 -7.58
N ILE A 15 -0.79 9.40 -7.25
CA ILE A 15 0.00 8.17 -7.08
C ILE A 15 -0.51 7.05 -7.98
N LEU A 16 -1.76 6.61 -7.78
CA LEU A 16 -2.32 5.42 -8.44
C LEU A 16 -2.27 5.46 -9.97
N PRO A 17 -2.48 6.60 -10.66
CA PRO A 17 -2.35 6.67 -12.12
C PRO A 17 -0.92 6.50 -12.64
N TYR A 18 0.09 6.72 -11.80
CA TYR A 18 1.51 6.71 -12.18
C TYR A 18 2.24 5.43 -11.79
N ILE A 19 1.52 4.48 -11.18
CA ILE A 19 2.05 3.14 -10.88
C ILE A 19 2.09 2.32 -12.18
N ASP A 20 3.24 1.76 -12.49
CA ASP A 20 3.36 0.67 -13.47
C ASP A 20 2.96 -0.64 -12.78
N TYR A 21 1.69 -1.01 -12.95
CA TYR A 21 1.10 -2.18 -12.31
C TYR A 21 1.69 -3.51 -12.77
N ASN A 22 2.20 -3.60 -14.00
CA ASN A 22 2.87 -4.81 -14.47
C ASN A 22 4.22 -4.97 -13.77
N ARG A 23 5.01 -3.88 -13.74
CA ARG A 23 6.29 -3.86 -13.01
C ARG A 23 6.09 -4.10 -11.51
N LEU A 24 5.01 -3.58 -10.93
CA LEU A 24 4.65 -3.85 -9.55
C LEU A 24 4.38 -5.34 -9.31
N GLN A 25 3.57 -5.96 -10.17
CA GLN A 25 3.26 -7.39 -10.06
C GLN A 25 4.50 -8.28 -10.20
N GLU A 26 5.42 -7.92 -11.09
CA GLU A 26 6.71 -8.61 -11.26
C GLU A 26 7.61 -8.42 -10.03
N SER A 27 7.64 -7.19 -9.49
CA SER A 27 8.45 -6.85 -8.32
C SER A 27 8.12 -7.68 -7.09
N TYR A 28 6.89 -8.16 -6.92
CA TYR A 28 6.54 -9.04 -5.80
C TYR A 28 7.33 -10.36 -5.80
N GLY A 29 7.76 -10.82 -6.97
CA GLY A 29 8.56 -12.04 -7.13
C GLY A 29 10.07 -11.83 -7.11
N THR A 30 10.57 -10.59 -7.01
CA THR A 30 12.02 -10.34 -6.93
C THR A 30 12.52 -10.52 -5.51
N GLU A 31 13.83 -10.75 -5.37
CA GLU A 31 14.45 -10.91 -4.06
C GLU A 31 14.29 -9.63 -3.21
N ASP A 32 14.60 -8.47 -3.79
CA ASP A 32 14.62 -7.16 -3.12
C ASP A 32 13.25 -6.47 -3.03
N LYS A 33 12.32 -6.78 -3.95
CA LYS A 33 11.00 -6.17 -4.10
C LYS A 33 11.06 -4.64 -4.16
N SER A 34 12.11 -4.08 -4.77
CA SER A 34 12.43 -2.65 -4.73
C SER A 34 11.30 -1.76 -5.25
N TYR A 35 10.70 -2.08 -6.40
CA TYR A 35 9.61 -1.28 -6.95
C TYR A 35 8.34 -1.33 -6.08
N ALA A 36 8.04 -2.49 -5.48
CA ALA A 36 6.96 -2.62 -4.51
C ALA A 36 7.24 -1.79 -3.25
N LYS A 37 8.45 -1.87 -2.69
CA LYS A 37 8.85 -1.09 -1.51
C LYS A 37 8.79 0.43 -1.76
N MET A 38 9.29 0.88 -2.91
CA MET A 38 9.18 2.29 -3.34
C MET A 38 7.71 2.72 -3.47
N THR A 39 6.86 1.91 -4.09
CA THR A 39 5.42 2.20 -4.23
C THR A 39 4.74 2.30 -2.86
N LEU A 40 5.05 1.36 -1.97
CA LEU A 40 4.51 1.34 -0.61
C LEU A 40 4.94 2.59 0.17
N TYR A 41 6.21 2.99 0.06
CA TYR A 41 6.73 4.21 0.67
C TYR A 41 6.00 5.46 0.18
N THR A 42 5.79 5.61 -1.13
CA THR A 42 5.07 6.77 -1.69
C THR A 42 3.64 6.88 -1.16
N LEU A 43 2.94 5.74 -1.04
CA LEU A 43 1.61 5.70 -0.41
C LEU A 43 1.67 6.03 1.08
N HIS A 44 2.64 5.45 1.80
CA HIS A 44 2.85 5.69 3.23
C HIS A 44 3.11 7.16 3.51
N GLU A 45 4.00 7.82 2.78
CA GLU A 45 4.32 9.23 2.99
C GLU A 45 3.10 10.13 2.76
N ALA A 46 2.30 9.85 1.73
CA ALA A 46 1.04 10.56 1.52
C ALA A 46 0.07 10.38 2.70
N ALA A 47 -0.03 9.15 3.22
CA ALA A 47 -0.87 8.84 4.37
C ALA A 47 -0.37 9.58 5.62
N ARG A 48 0.95 9.54 5.88
CA ARG A 48 1.61 10.20 7.01
C ARG A 48 1.44 11.73 6.98
N GLN A 49 1.51 12.34 5.80
CA GLN A 49 1.30 13.79 5.65
C GLN A 49 -0.15 14.22 5.90
N ILE A 50 -1.12 13.37 5.58
CA ILE A 50 -2.55 13.70 5.67
C ILE A 50 -3.14 13.32 7.04
N TYR A 51 -2.85 12.11 7.53
CA TYR A 51 -3.33 11.62 8.81
C TYR A 51 -2.45 12.05 9.98
N GLY A 52 -1.14 12.19 9.74
CA GLY A 52 -0.14 12.37 10.78
C GLY A 52 0.72 11.11 11.00
N PRO A 53 1.62 11.12 11.99
CA PRO A 53 2.58 10.03 12.22
C PRO A 53 1.93 8.74 12.75
N ALA A 54 0.73 8.82 13.32
CA ALA A 54 -0.01 7.69 13.85
C ALA A 54 -1.52 8.00 13.83
N LEU A 55 -2.32 6.93 13.79
CA LEU A 55 -3.77 6.97 13.99
C LEU A 55 -4.10 6.43 15.39
N PHE A 56 -5.31 6.74 15.87
CA PHE A 56 -5.77 6.34 17.19
C PHE A 56 -7.19 5.78 17.08
N CYS A 57 -7.40 4.56 17.57
CA CYS A 57 -8.75 4.03 17.76
C CYS A 57 -9.51 4.93 18.71
N HIS A 58 -10.77 5.24 18.38
CA HIS A 58 -11.60 6.22 19.09
C HIS A 58 -10.99 7.64 19.20
N GLY A 59 -10.06 8.00 18.29
CA GLY A 59 -9.32 9.26 18.31
C GLY A 59 -9.92 10.43 17.54
N GLY A 60 -11.09 10.24 16.89
CA GLY A 60 -11.83 11.29 16.17
C GLY A 60 -11.97 11.10 14.66
N LEU A 61 -11.29 10.11 14.07
CA LEU A 61 -11.56 9.62 12.73
C LEU A 61 -12.24 8.27 12.84
N ASP A 62 -13.33 8.06 12.09
CA ASP A 62 -14.11 6.82 12.18
C ASP A 62 -13.48 5.71 11.34
N PHE A 63 -13.05 6.04 10.12
CA PHE A 63 -12.47 5.11 9.16
C PHE A 63 -11.19 5.66 8.56
N ALA A 64 -10.21 4.78 8.35
CA ALA A 64 -8.97 5.11 7.66
C ALA A 64 -8.73 4.12 6.52
N LEU A 65 -8.24 4.63 5.39
CA LEU A 65 -7.62 3.79 4.36
C LEU A 65 -6.11 3.89 4.55
N VAL A 66 -5.45 2.77 4.86
CA VAL A 66 -4.01 2.74 5.16
C VAL A 66 -3.26 1.83 4.17
N PRO A 67 -2.06 2.23 3.70
CA PRO A 67 -1.27 1.38 2.84
C PRO A 67 -0.61 0.27 3.66
N GLY A 68 -0.62 -0.94 3.10
CA GLY A 68 -0.09 -2.12 3.76
C GLY A 68 0.29 -3.23 2.79
N VAL A 69 0.61 -4.38 3.37
CA VAL A 69 1.06 -5.57 2.67
C VAL A 69 0.20 -6.74 3.09
N ILE A 70 -0.20 -7.55 2.13
CA ILE A 70 -0.82 -8.83 2.38
C ILE A 70 0.11 -9.97 1.95
N SER A 71 -0.08 -11.14 2.55
CA SER A 71 0.56 -12.39 2.12
C SER A 71 -0.45 -13.52 2.15
N SER A 72 -0.55 -14.25 1.03
CA SER A 72 -1.45 -15.41 0.94
C SER A 72 -1.08 -16.49 1.93
N ARG A 73 -2.08 -17.00 2.65
CA ARG A 73 -1.90 -18.14 3.58
C ARG A 73 -1.58 -19.45 2.88
N GLU A 74 -1.95 -19.58 1.61
CA GLU A 74 -1.83 -20.83 0.87
C GLU A 74 -0.46 -20.97 0.18
N ASN A 75 0.07 -19.87 -0.34
CA ASN A 75 1.25 -19.90 -1.22
C ASN A 75 2.31 -18.83 -0.90
N GLY A 76 2.08 -17.96 0.09
CA GLY A 76 3.04 -16.92 0.49
C GLY A 76 3.17 -15.76 -0.51
N ASN A 77 2.37 -15.71 -1.57
CA ASN A 77 2.40 -14.59 -2.51
C ASN A 77 2.05 -13.29 -1.80
N VAL A 78 2.87 -12.27 -2.01
CA VAL A 78 2.65 -10.94 -1.46
C VAL A 78 1.97 -10.01 -2.45
N CYS A 79 1.30 -9.00 -1.92
CA CYS A 79 0.71 -7.90 -2.68
C CYS A 79 0.63 -6.66 -1.79
N LEU A 80 0.85 -5.48 -2.36
CA LEU A 80 0.49 -4.25 -1.69
C LEU A 80 -1.03 -4.07 -1.71
N ALA A 81 -1.56 -3.50 -0.64
CA ALA A 81 -2.98 -3.20 -0.54
C ALA A 81 -3.23 -1.86 0.14
N LEU A 82 -4.38 -1.27 -0.19
CA LEU A 82 -4.99 -0.25 0.64
C LEU A 82 -6.03 -0.95 1.52
N LEU A 83 -5.83 -0.87 2.83
CA LEU A 83 -6.61 -1.57 3.84
C LEU A 83 -7.56 -0.57 4.50
N GLY A 84 -8.86 -0.84 4.42
CA GLY A 84 -9.87 -0.07 5.13
C GLY A 84 -9.97 -0.56 6.58
N ILE A 85 -9.70 0.34 7.51
CA ILE A 85 -9.67 0.07 8.95
C ILE A 85 -10.74 0.91 9.66
N ASP A 86 -11.61 0.24 10.41
CA ASP A 86 -12.58 0.87 11.31
C ASP A 86 -11.94 1.17 12.66
N LEU A 87 -11.67 2.46 12.90
CA LEU A 87 -11.03 2.96 14.12
C LEU A 87 -12.01 3.01 15.30
N MET A 88 -13.32 2.94 15.05
CA MET A 88 -14.36 2.86 16.07
C MET A 88 -14.67 1.42 16.48
N SER A 89 -14.24 0.44 15.70
CA SER A 89 -14.25 -1.00 16.03
C SER A 89 -12.86 -1.49 16.45
N SER A 90 -12.10 -0.67 17.17
CA SER A 90 -10.76 -1.03 17.68
C SER A 90 -9.79 -1.53 16.59
N GLY A 91 -9.80 -0.90 15.42
CA GLY A 91 -8.87 -1.20 14.32
C GLY A 91 -9.31 -2.37 13.42
N GLU A 92 -10.61 -2.69 13.37
CA GLU A 92 -11.10 -3.81 12.57
C GLU A 92 -10.85 -3.57 11.07
N HIS A 93 -10.30 -4.58 10.41
CA HIS A 93 -10.12 -4.57 8.96
C HIS A 93 -11.44 -4.89 8.24
N CYS A 94 -11.94 -3.93 7.46
CA CYS A 94 -13.26 -4.00 6.82
C CYS A 94 -13.22 -4.10 5.30
N SER A 95 -12.13 -3.69 4.65
CA SER A 95 -12.00 -3.77 3.18
C SER A 95 -10.55 -3.85 2.73
N THR A 96 -10.33 -4.42 1.55
CA THR A 96 -9.02 -4.49 0.90
C THR A 96 -9.13 -4.10 -0.56
N ASP A 97 -8.31 -3.14 -0.98
CA ASP A 97 -8.07 -2.81 -2.38
C ASP A 97 -6.66 -3.26 -2.76
N PHE A 98 -6.57 -4.27 -3.63
CA PHE A 98 -5.31 -4.92 -3.99
C PHE A 98 -4.64 -4.20 -5.16
N LEU A 99 -3.34 -3.95 -5.09
CA LEU A 99 -2.58 -3.37 -6.20
C LEU A 99 -1.96 -4.49 -7.05
N THR A 100 -2.61 -4.80 -8.17
CA THR A 100 -2.29 -5.95 -9.04
C THR A 100 -1.96 -5.50 -10.46
N GLN A 101 -1.54 -6.42 -11.33
CA GLN A 101 -1.37 -6.14 -12.77
C GLN A 101 -2.64 -5.58 -13.46
N TYR A 102 -3.82 -5.79 -12.88
CA TYR A 102 -5.08 -5.26 -13.39
C TYR A 102 -5.43 -3.85 -12.85
N GLY A 103 -4.49 -3.20 -12.17
CA GLY A 103 -4.74 -1.99 -11.41
C GLY A 103 -5.20 -2.30 -9.98
N VAL A 104 -5.95 -1.35 -9.42
CA VAL A 104 -6.59 -1.50 -8.10
C VAL A 104 -7.82 -2.39 -8.21
N VAL A 105 -7.83 -3.49 -7.48
CA VAL A 105 -8.90 -4.48 -7.49
C VAL A 105 -9.51 -4.56 -6.09
N SER A 106 -10.74 -4.08 -5.93
CA SER A 106 -11.46 -4.11 -4.64
C SER A 106 -12.00 -5.49 -4.30
N GLN A 107 -11.82 -5.91 -3.05
CA GLN A 107 -12.37 -7.18 -2.56
C GLN A 107 -13.89 -7.21 -2.72
N GLY A 108 -14.42 -8.28 -3.33
CA GLY A 108 -15.86 -8.46 -3.49
C GLY A 108 -16.52 -7.63 -4.60
N HIS A 109 -15.78 -6.74 -5.28
CA HIS A 109 -16.28 -5.86 -6.33
C HIS A 109 -15.57 -6.09 -7.67
N VAL A 110 -15.54 -7.35 -8.12
CA VAL A 110 -14.93 -7.73 -9.41
C VAL A 110 -15.96 -8.47 -10.24
N GLU A 111 -16.32 -7.94 -11.41
CA GLU A 111 -17.27 -8.61 -12.32
C GLU A 111 -16.58 -9.62 -13.25
N ASP A 112 -15.32 -9.36 -13.61
CA ASP A 112 -14.56 -10.21 -14.51
C ASP A 112 -14.14 -11.53 -13.83
N LYS A 113 -14.58 -12.66 -14.41
CA LYS A 113 -14.32 -14.00 -13.87
C LYS A 113 -12.84 -14.39 -13.90
N GLY A 114 -12.08 -13.90 -14.88
CA GLY A 114 -10.65 -14.12 -14.98
C GLY A 114 -9.90 -13.45 -13.83
N ILE A 115 -10.24 -12.19 -13.54
CA ILE A 115 -9.69 -11.45 -12.40
C ILE A 115 -10.10 -12.11 -11.08
N GLN A 116 -11.38 -12.51 -10.92
CA GLN A 116 -11.81 -13.24 -9.71
C GLN A 116 -11.00 -14.52 -9.48
N THR A 117 -10.77 -15.29 -10.54
CA THR A 117 -9.98 -16.53 -10.48
C THR A 117 -8.54 -16.23 -10.10
N PHE A 118 -7.92 -15.25 -10.75
CA PHE A 118 -6.58 -14.78 -10.43
C PHE A 118 -6.46 -14.37 -8.96
N MET A 119 -7.38 -13.55 -8.44
CA MET A 119 -7.35 -13.08 -7.05
C MET A 119 -7.48 -14.23 -6.05
N LYS A 120 -8.40 -15.17 -6.33
CA LYS A 120 -8.62 -16.34 -5.48
C LYS A 120 -7.38 -17.25 -5.46
N GLU A 121 -6.80 -17.53 -6.61
CA GLU A 121 -5.63 -18.42 -6.72
C GLU A 121 -4.34 -17.78 -6.19
N LYS A 122 -4.16 -16.47 -6.43
CA LYS A 122 -2.95 -15.76 -6.00
C LYS A 122 -2.97 -15.43 -4.52
N TYR A 123 -4.06 -14.86 -4.01
CA TYR A 123 -4.08 -14.24 -2.69
C TYR A 123 -5.02 -14.96 -1.72
N GLY A 124 -6.18 -15.44 -2.19
CA GLY A 124 -7.08 -16.28 -1.41
C GLY A 124 -7.37 -15.70 -0.01
N ALA A 125 -7.26 -16.54 1.02
CA ALA A 125 -7.18 -16.05 2.41
C ALA A 125 -5.75 -15.55 2.71
N TYR A 126 -5.62 -14.42 3.39
CA TYR A 126 -4.34 -13.76 3.60
C TYR A 126 -4.06 -13.39 5.07
N HIS A 127 -2.78 -13.14 5.36
CA HIS A 127 -2.32 -12.28 6.45
C HIS A 127 -2.19 -10.85 5.91
N TYR A 128 -2.30 -9.85 6.79
CA TYR A 128 -2.08 -8.46 6.45
C TYR A 128 -1.42 -7.72 7.60
N ASP A 129 -0.73 -6.65 7.26
CA ASP A 129 -0.31 -5.59 8.19
C ASP A 129 -0.14 -4.30 7.38
N TYR A 130 -0.06 -3.15 8.05
CA TYR A 130 -0.03 -1.83 7.45
C TYR A 130 1.17 -1.02 7.91
N THR A 131 1.43 0.08 7.20
CA THR A 131 2.63 0.90 7.40
C THR A 131 2.48 1.96 8.48
N LEU A 132 1.26 2.34 8.86
CA LEU A 132 1.00 3.36 9.88
C LEU A 132 0.79 2.71 11.25
N ASP A 133 1.33 3.30 12.31
CA ASP A 133 0.96 2.89 13.67
C ASP A 133 -0.50 3.28 13.96
N ILE A 134 -1.30 2.33 14.43
CA ILE A 134 -2.69 2.55 14.84
C ILE A 134 -2.80 2.17 16.31
N ALA A 135 -2.71 3.19 17.16
CA ALA A 135 -2.76 3.01 18.60
C ALA A 135 -4.15 2.51 19.03
N GLY A 136 -4.18 1.35 19.69
CA GLY A 136 -5.40 0.72 20.17
C GLY A 136 -6.01 -0.30 19.20
N ASP A 137 -5.35 -0.62 18.07
CA ASP A 137 -5.71 -1.82 17.31
C ASP A 137 -5.35 -3.09 18.09
N ILE A 138 -6.27 -4.05 18.09
CA ILE A 138 -6.14 -5.36 18.75
C ILE A 138 -6.14 -6.53 17.75
N HIS A 139 -6.32 -6.26 16.46
CA HIS A 139 -6.50 -7.25 15.40
C HIS A 139 -5.16 -7.67 14.79
N VAL A 140 -4.23 -6.75 14.62
CA VAL A 140 -2.90 -7.06 14.11
C VAL A 140 -1.97 -7.50 15.24
N ARG A 141 -1.27 -8.62 15.02
CA ARG A 141 -0.25 -9.15 15.94
C ARG A 141 1.08 -9.29 15.22
N PRO A 142 2.00 -8.32 15.36
CA PRO A 142 3.26 -8.32 14.61
C PRO A 142 4.11 -9.59 14.79
N GLY A 143 4.04 -10.23 15.96
CA GLY A 143 4.74 -11.49 16.26
C GLY A 143 4.37 -12.63 15.31
N ASP A 144 3.09 -12.70 14.91
CA ASP A 144 2.51 -13.82 14.15
C ASP A 144 2.55 -13.61 12.64
N LEU A 145 3.10 -12.49 12.16
CA LEU A 145 3.12 -12.18 10.72
C LEU A 145 4.12 -13.06 9.95
N PRO A 146 3.78 -13.47 8.72
CA PRO A 146 4.70 -14.12 7.80
C PRO A 146 5.95 -13.27 7.54
N GLN A 147 7.05 -13.95 7.22
CA GLN A 147 8.34 -13.29 7.00
C GLN A 147 8.29 -12.33 5.80
N GLU A 148 7.49 -12.64 4.79
CA GLU A 148 7.35 -11.88 3.56
C GLU A 148 6.74 -10.49 3.83
N ILE A 149 5.78 -10.41 4.76
CA ILE A 149 5.21 -9.13 5.23
C ILE A 149 6.26 -8.35 6.03
N LYS A 150 6.90 -9.02 7.00
CA LYS A 150 7.92 -8.41 7.87
C LYS A 150 9.09 -7.83 7.07
N GLU A 151 9.53 -8.53 6.04
CA GLU A 151 10.63 -8.10 5.16
C GLU A 151 10.30 -6.78 4.45
N ILE A 152 9.12 -6.67 3.85
CA ILE A 152 8.70 -5.45 3.17
C ILE A 152 8.52 -4.31 4.18
N LEU A 153 7.76 -4.53 5.26
CA LEU A 153 7.44 -3.48 6.23
C LEU A 153 8.64 -2.99 7.04
N SER A 154 9.69 -3.80 7.21
CA SER A 154 10.90 -3.35 7.92
C SER A 154 11.91 -2.59 7.05
N THR A 155 11.74 -2.58 5.73
CA THR A 155 12.74 -2.02 4.80
C THR A 155 12.19 -1.04 3.78
N PHE A 156 10.87 -0.88 3.64
CA PHE A 156 10.29 -0.01 2.62
C PHE A 156 10.72 1.46 2.75
N GLU A 157 10.91 1.95 3.98
CA GLU A 157 11.36 3.32 4.24
C GLU A 157 12.76 3.62 3.70
N ALA A 158 13.62 2.61 3.55
CA ALA A 158 14.96 2.79 3.00
C ALA A 158 14.94 3.27 1.53
N HIS A 159 13.83 3.05 0.82
CA HIS A 159 13.64 3.49 -0.56
C HIS A 159 13.24 4.98 -0.67
N ALA A 160 13.15 5.70 0.44
CA ALA A 160 13.03 7.17 0.47
C ALA A 160 14.17 7.87 -0.30
N ALA A 161 15.39 7.34 -0.18
CA ALA A 161 16.58 7.91 -0.81
C ALA A 161 16.56 7.75 -2.34
N GLU A 162 16.11 6.59 -2.84
CA GLU A 162 16.03 6.31 -4.28
C GLU A 162 15.00 7.20 -5.00
N LEU A 163 13.90 7.55 -4.33
CA LEU A 163 12.92 8.52 -4.85
C LEU A 163 13.50 9.94 -4.90
N THR A 164 14.27 10.33 -3.89
CA THR A 164 14.93 11.64 -3.84
C THR A 164 15.97 11.76 -4.96
N ASP A 165 16.78 10.72 -5.17
CA ASP A 165 17.78 10.69 -6.24
C ASP A 165 17.15 10.71 -7.63
N ARG A 166 16.00 10.04 -7.83
CA ARG A 166 15.27 10.07 -9.11
C ARG A 166 14.63 11.42 -9.39
N ILE A 167 14.02 12.07 -8.39
CA ILE A 167 13.46 13.43 -8.55
C ILE A 167 14.58 14.41 -8.91
N LEU A 168 15.73 14.33 -8.25
CA LEU A 168 16.88 15.18 -8.57
C LEU A 168 17.45 14.89 -9.97
N GLN A 169 17.35 13.66 -10.48
CA GLN A 169 17.76 13.32 -11.85
C GLN A 169 16.75 13.87 -12.88
N ASP A 170 15.45 13.68 -12.65
CA ASP A 170 14.39 14.15 -13.54
C ASP A 170 14.31 15.70 -13.60
N GLU A 171 14.60 16.40 -12.50
CA GLU A 171 14.69 17.88 -12.47
C GLU A 171 15.91 18.39 -13.26
N ASN A 172 17.04 17.68 -13.23
CA ASN A 172 18.24 18.05 -13.99
C ASN A 172 18.06 17.79 -15.50
N GLU A 173 17.38 16.72 -15.90
CA GLU A 173 17.09 16.43 -17.32
C GLU A 173 16.06 17.42 -17.91
N ALA A 174 15.08 17.87 -17.12
CA ALA A 174 14.10 18.86 -17.55
C ALA A 174 14.68 20.27 -17.76
N ASP A 175 15.73 20.64 -17.02
CA ASP A 175 16.46 21.90 -17.20
C ASP A 175 17.42 21.86 -18.41
N GLU A 176 17.99 20.70 -18.75
CA GLU A 176 18.85 20.55 -19.94
C GLU A 176 18.06 20.66 -21.27
N ASP A 177 16.78 20.26 -21.29
CA ASP A 177 15.91 20.39 -22.47
C ASP A 177 15.40 21.82 -22.74
N LEU A 178 15.59 22.76 -21.79
CA LEU A 178 15.22 24.17 -21.92
C LEU A 178 16.38 25.06 -22.43
N GLU A 179 17.59 24.52 -22.59
CA GLU A 179 18.78 25.25 -23.06
C GLU A 179 19.13 25.01 -24.57
N LEU A 180 18.22 24.47 -25.38
CA LEU A 180 18.40 24.26 -26.84
C LEU A 180 17.67 25.26 -27.74
#